data_AF-A0A9D5NYD7-F1
#
_entry.id   AF-A0A9D5NYD7-F1
#
_cell.length_a   1.000
_cell.length_b   1.000
_cell.length_c   1.000
_cell.angle_alpha   90.00
_cell.angle_beta   90.00
_cell.angle_gamma   90.00
#
_symmetry.space_group_name_H-M   'P 1'
#
loop_
_entity.id
_entity.type
_entity.pdbx_description
1 polymer ?
#
loop_
_entity_poly.entity_id
_entity_poly.type
_entity_poly.pdbx_seq_one_letter_code
_entity_poly.pdbx_strand_id
1 'polypeptide(L)'
;MKARYYVTHYWRWAIATGFAIAVFCLWYFKYPHILSAREQSTLFIWDWMYIEDRLAMPWGWAELAWAFIQQFFFNTLFGAVIVAALCMLAHGATYLLLHLVTLKAQKNHPAVSSVIFLAAFIPAIIVCNLPRHPLGGTEEELEYDYLIRKGDWTQIINKYNEQTPQSLACNSAAALAMFQTGQIDQQTLLLGVPMTKQALSGRSAAFIMSDIYMMTGIISMSQRSAFEAMESIENYNKSGRSLVRLTECSLIYNQPEVALKYISVLEKTIYYRRWAQKMRPLAEHPELIKDHPTFGRLRELCEKAPDTFFM
;
A
#
# COMPACT_ATOMS: atom_id res chain seq x y z
N MET A 1 0.17 -49.28 -13.81
CA MET A 1 1.56 -49.11 -13.30
C MET A 1 2.09 -47.69 -13.42
N LYS A 2 2.00 -47.01 -14.58
CA LYS A 2 2.52 -45.63 -14.74
C LYS A 2 1.95 -44.61 -13.74
N ALA A 3 0.64 -44.61 -13.48
CA ALA A 3 0.01 -43.67 -12.54
C ALA A 3 0.56 -43.75 -11.10
N ARG A 4 0.80 -44.96 -10.56
CA ARG A 4 1.39 -45.14 -9.23
C ARG A 4 2.83 -44.63 -9.16
N TYR A 5 3.60 -44.73 -10.26
CA TYR A 5 4.97 -44.23 -10.34
C TYR A 5 5.04 -42.69 -10.40
N TYR A 6 4.13 -42.04 -11.14
CA TYR A 6 4.05 -40.58 -11.14
C TYR A 6 3.67 -40.01 -9.77
N VAL A 7 2.73 -40.67 -9.08
CA VAL A 7 2.30 -40.26 -7.73
C VAL A 7 3.43 -40.39 -6.72
N THR A 8 4.23 -41.46 -6.75
CA THR A 8 5.33 -41.62 -5.77
C THR A 8 6.52 -40.69 -6.02
N HIS A 9 6.74 -40.24 -7.25
CA HIS A 9 7.91 -39.42 -7.60
C HIS A 9 7.63 -37.91 -7.62
N TYR A 10 6.42 -37.47 -8.01
CA TYR A 10 6.11 -36.05 -8.22
C TYR A 10 5.19 -35.41 -7.17
N TRP A 11 4.66 -36.17 -6.20
CA TRP A 11 3.70 -35.62 -5.24
C TRP A 11 4.24 -34.44 -4.42
N ARG A 12 5.53 -34.43 -4.06
CA ARG A 12 6.14 -33.31 -3.31
C ARG A 12 6.11 -32.01 -4.11
N TRP A 13 6.51 -32.08 -5.37
CA TRP A 13 6.45 -30.95 -6.30
C TRP A 13 5.01 -30.52 -6.55
N ALA A 14 4.08 -31.46 -6.69
CA ALA A 14 2.66 -31.13 -6.86
C ALA A 14 2.09 -30.38 -5.64
N ILE A 15 2.39 -30.82 -4.41
CA ILE A 15 1.95 -30.13 -3.19
C ILE A 15 2.59 -28.76 -3.06
N ALA A 16 3.90 -28.65 -3.28
CA ALA A 16 4.63 -27.38 -3.21
C ALA A 16 4.09 -26.36 -4.22
N THR A 17 3.89 -26.77 -5.47
CA THR A 17 3.31 -25.92 -6.51
C THR A 17 1.87 -25.55 -6.19
N GLY A 18 1.05 -26.50 -5.72
CA GLY A 18 -0.32 -26.24 -5.31
C GLY A 18 -0.41 -25.22 -4.17
N PHE A 19 0.47 -25.32 -3.18
CA PHE A 19 0.57 -24.34 -2.09
C PHE A 19 0.99 -22.96 -2.60
N ALA A 20 2.00 -22.86 -3.45
CA ALA A 20 2.44 -21.59 -4.03
C ALA A 20 1.31 -20.90 -4.82
N ILE A 21 0.57 -21.66 -5.63
CA ILE A 21 -0.60 -21.15 -6.37
C ILE A 21 -1.69 -20.70 -5.41
N ALA A 22 -1.98 -21.46 -4.35
CA ALA A 22 -2.98 -21.08 -3.35
C ALA A 22 -2.61 -19.78 -2.62
N VAL A 23 -1.34 -19.61 -2.22
CA VAL A 23 -0.83 -18.37 -1.62
C VAL A 23 -0.95 -17.20 -2.60
N PHE A 24 -0.55 -17.39 -3.86
CA PHE A 24 -0.70 -16.37 -4.88
C PHE A 24 -2.16 -15.93 -5.06
N CYS A 25 -3.09 -16.89 -5.24
CA CYS A 25 -4.51 -16.60 -5.40
C CYS A 25 -5.10 -15.89 -4.17
N LEU A 26 -4.70 -16.31 -2.97
CA LEU A 26 -5.14 -15.68 -1.73
C LEU A 26 -4.74 -14.19 -1.68
N TRP A 27 -3.48 -13.89 -1.96
CA TRP A 27 -2.97 -12.52 -1.87
C TRP A 27 -3.40 -11.64 -3.04
N TYR A 28 -3.56 -12.20 -4.24
CA TYR A 28 -3.98 -11.45 -5.41
C TYR A 28 -5.49 -11.15 -5.42
N PHE A 29 -6.33 -12.13 -5.09
CA PHE A 29 -7.79 -11.96 -5.16
C PHE A 29 -8.41 -11.53 -3.84
N LYS A 30 -7.95 -12.05 -2.70
CA LYS A 30 -8.60 -11.82 -1.40
C LYS A 30 -7.98 -10.66 -0.62
N TYR A 31 -6.65 -10.56 -0.62
CA TYR A 31 -5.92 -9.55 0.17
C TYR A 31 -5.09 -8.52 -0.63
N PRO A 32 -5.53 -8.06 -1.83
CA PRO A 32 -4.76 -7.06 -2.57
C PRO A 32 -4.71 -5.70 -1.85
N HIS A 33 -5.77 -5.37 -1.10
CA HIS A 33 -5.85 -4.14 -0.32
C HIS A 33 -4.78 -4.08 0.79
N ILE A 34 -4.47 -5.22 1.43
CA ILE A 34 -3.41 -5.30 2.44
C ILE A 34 -2.04 -5.05 1.80
N LEU A 35 -1.75 -5.64 0.63
CA LEU A 35 -0.49 -5.39 -0.07
C LEU A 35 -0.33 -3.91 -0.43
N SER A 36 -1.39 -3.31 -0.96
CA SER A 36 -1.44 -1.87 -1.26
C SER A 36 -1.19 -1.02 0.00
N ALA A 37 -1.78 -1.38 1.13
CA ALA A 37 -1.59 -0.66 2.39
C ALA A 37 -0.16 -0.77 2.93
N ARG A 38 0.48 -1.93 2.76
CA ARG A 38 1.87 -2.17 3.17
C ARG A 38 2.84 -1.29 2.38
N GLU A 39 2.66 -1.17 1.07
CA GLU A 39 3.45 -0.25 0.24
C GLU A 39 3.37 1.20 0.77
N GLN A 40 2.19 1.63 1.18
CA GLN A 40 1.98 2.99 1.68
C GLN A 40 2.64 3.26 3.04
N SER A 41 3.04 2.21 3.77
CA SER A 41 3.66 2.32 5.10
C SER A 41 5.17 2.45 5.08
N THR A 42 5.82 2.25 3.93
CA THR A 42 7.28 2.35 3.83
C THR A 42 7.72 2.84 2.44
N LEU A 43 8.54 3.88 2.43
CA LEU A 43 9.18 4.39 1.21
C LEU A 43 10.64 3.99 1.16
N PHE A 44 11.01 3.20 0.15
CA PHE A 44 12.40 2.92 -0.18
C PHE A 44 12.97 4.03 -1.07
N ILE A 45 14.12 4.59 -0.68
CA ILE A 45 14.78 5.68 -1.38
C ILE A 45 16.16 5.20 -1.84
N TRP A 46 16.45 5.32 -3.14
CA TRP A 46 17.77 5.03 -3.71
C TRP A 46 18.73 6.19 -3.47
N ASP A 47 19.06 6.42 -2.20
CA ASP A 47 19.98 7.46 -1.75
C ASP A 47 20.97 6.89 -0.73
N TRP A 48 22.24 7.24 -0.86
CA TRP A 48 23.28 6.69 0.01
C TRP A 48 23.11 7.13 1.47
N MET A 49 22.71 8.38 1.71
CA MET A 49 22.47 8.88 3.07
C MET A 49 21.33 8.11 3.73
N TYR A 50 20.24 7.85 2.99
CA TYR A 50 19.14 7.00 3.48
C TYR A 50 19.59 5.58 3.82
N ILE A 51 20.44 4.97 2.98
CA ILE A 51 20.94 3.62 3.21
C ILE A 51 21.84 3.60 4.45
N GLU A 52 22.79 4.54 4.56
CA GLU A 52 23.73 4.63 5.68
C GLU A 52 23.00 4.82 7.02
N ASP A 53 22.03 5.74 7.08
CA ASP A 53 21.19 5.98 8.26
C ASP A 53 20.46 4.71 8.73
N ARG A 54 19.97 3.90 7.78
CA ARG A 54 19.30 2.63 8.10
C ARG A 54 20.29 1.58 8.57
N LEU A 55 21.43 1.44 7.90
CA LEU A 55 22.45 0.46 8.24
C LEU A 55 23.12 0.71 9.60
N ALA A 56 23.10 1.95 10.10
CA ALA A 56 23.55 2.30 11.44
C ALA A 56 22.67 1.68 12.55
N MET A 57 21.43 1.28 12.25
CA MET A 57 20.54 0.63 13.21
C MET A 57 20.89 -0.85 13.42
N PRO A 58 20.71 -1.44 14.63
CA PRO A 58 21.12 -2.82 14.92
C PRO A 58 20.47 -3.90 14.03
N TRP A 59 19.26 -3.64 13.51
CA TRP A 59 18.53 -4.50 12.56
C TRP A 59 18.34 -3.81 11.19
N GLY A 60 19.16 -2.81 10.88
CA GLY A 60 19.06 -1.95 9.69
C GLY A 60 19.01 -2.69 8.36
N TRP A 61 19.81 -3.76 8.23
CA TRP A 61 19.83 -4.61 7.04
C TRP A 61 18.46 -5.27 6.76
N ALA A 62 17.76 -5.69 7.80
CA ALA A 62 16.44 -6.31 7.68
C ALA A 62 15.38 -5.28 7.26
N GLU A 63 15.41 -4.09 7.85
CA GLU A 63 14.53 -2.96 7.47
C GLU A 63 14.77 -2.53 6.03
N LEU A 64 16.04 -2.44 5.60
CA LEU A 64 16.40 -2.08 4.24
C LEU A 64 15.92 -3.13 3.24
N ALA A 65 16.15 -4.42 3.52
CA ALA A 65 15.67 -5.52 2.68
C ALA A 65 14.14 -5.54 2.61
N TRP A 66 13.47 -5.29 3.74
CA TRP A 66 12.02 -5.23 3.82
C TRP A 66 11.43 -4.05 3.06
N ALA A 67 11.96 -2.84 3.25
CA ALA A 67 11.56 -1.65 2.50
C ALA A 67 11.78 -1.83 1.00
N PHE A 68 12.91 -2.45 0.61
CA PHE A 68 13.18 -2.80 -0.77
C PHE A 68 12.14 -3.77 -1.33
N ILE A 69 11.73 -4.79 -0.57
CA ILE A 69 10.69 -5.74 -1.02
C ILE A 69 9.32 -5.05 -1.11
N GLN A 70 8.96 -4.26 -0.10
CA GLN A 70 7.64 -3.60 -0.03
C GLN A 70 7.41 -2.63 -1.17
N GLN A 71 8.45 -2.00 -1.73
CA GLN A 71 8.26 -1.08 -2.86
C GLN A 71 7.54 -1.75 -4.04
N PHE A 72 7.76 -3.07 -4.24
CA PHE A 72 7.12 -3.84 -5.32
C PHE A 72 5.63 -4.11 -5.07
N PHE A 73 5.14 -3.94 -3.84
CA PHE A 73 3.73 -4.12 -3.50
C PHE A 73 2.84 -3.00 -4.08
N PHE A 74 3.45 -1.96 -4.64
CA PHE A 74 2.76 -0.97 -5.48
C PHE A 74 1.95 -1.65 -6.59
N ASN A 75 2.49 -2.75 -7.14
CA ASN A 75 1.75 -3.66 -8.01
C ASN A 75 1.37 -4.92 -7.24
N THR A 76 0.07 -5.10 -6.99
CA THR A 76 -0.46 -6.21 -6.18
C THR A 76 -0.20 -7.59 -6.79
N LEU A 77 -0.05 -7.70 -8.12
CA LEU A 77 0.35 -8.95 -8.78
C LEU A 77 1.77 -9.35 -8.38
N PHE A 78 2.72 -8.42 -8.49
CA PHE A 78 4.10 -8.69 -8.06
C PHE A 78 4.18 -8.92 -6.55
N GLY A 79 3.41 -8.18 -5.76
CA GLY A 79 3.29 -8.43 -4.32
C GLY A 79 2.85 -9.86 -4.00
N ALA A 80 1.80 -10.36 -4.66
CA ALA A 80 1.32 -11.73 -4.46
C ALA A 80 2.36 -12.79 -4.87
N VAL A 81 3.08 -12.58 -5.98
CA VAL A 81 4.19 -13.46 -6.41
C VAL A 81 5.32 -13.46 -5.38
N ILE A 82 5.71 -12.29 -4.88
CA ILE A 82 6.78 -12.15 -3.89
C ILE A 82 6.39 -12.85 -2.58
N VAL A 83 5.17 -12.68 -2.08
CA VAL A 83 4.72 -13.37 -0.86
C VAL A 83 4.71 -14.88 -1.06
N ALA A 84 4.24 -15.38 -2.21
CA ALA A 84 4.31 -16.80 -2.54
C ALA A 84 5.77 -17.31 -2.57
N ALA A 85 6.68 -16.56 -3.19
CA ALA A 85 8.10 -16.90 -3.24
C ALA A 85 8.73 -16.92 -1.84
N LEU A 86 8.44 -15.93 -0.99
CA LEU A 86 8.93 -15.88 0.39
C LEU A 86 8.43 -17.08 1.22
N CYS A 87 7.17 -17.48 1.05
CA CYS A 87 6.63 -18.66 1.70
C CYS A 87 7.32 -19.95 1.23
N MET A 88 7.60 -20.07 -0.08
CA MET A 88 8.32 -21.21 -0.64
C MET A 88 9.79 -21.26 -0.20
N LEU A 89 10.44 -20.10 -0.07
CA LEU A 89 11.80 -20.00 0.47
C LEU A 89 11.84 -20.42 1.95
N ALA A 90 10.88 -19.95 2.76
CA ALA A 90 10.75 -20.34 4.16
C ALA A 90 10.51 -21.85 4.33
N HIS A 91 9.65 -22.43 3.48
CA HIS A 91 9.42 -23.86 3.42
C HIS A 91 10.71 -24.63 3.06
N GLY A 92 11.38 -24.24 1.97
CA GLY A 92 12.61 -24.88 1.50
C GLY A 92 13.75 -24.82 2.51
N ALA A 93 13.96 -23.66 3.14
CA ALA A 93 14.97 -23.47 4.18
C ALA A 93 14.68 -24.35 5.41
N THR A 94 13.42 -24.39 5.86
CA THR A 94 12.99 -25.23 6.99
C THR A 94 13.17 -26.72 6.68
N TYR A 95 12.75 -27.15 5.49
CA TYR A 95 12.92 -28.53 5.05
C TYR A 95 14.39 -28.93 5.00
N LEU A 96 15.24 -28.08 4.42
CA LEU A 96 16.69 -28.32 4.33
C LEU A 96 17.31 -28.44 5.72
N LEU A 97 17.04 -27.51 6.62
CA LEU A 97 17.58 -27.53 7.99
C LEU A 97 17.18 -28.79 8.75
N LEU A 98 15.88 -29.14 8.74
CA LEU A 98 15.39 -30.35 9.41
C LEU A 98 15.95 -31.62 8.78
N HIS A 99 16.09 -31.65 7.45
CA HIS A 99 16.69 -32.78 6.76
C HIS A 99 18.16 -32.98 7.14
N LEU A 100 18.95 -31.90 7.17
CA LEU A 100 20.35 -31.94 7.61
C LEU A 100 20.49 -32.45 9.06
N VAL A 101 19.58 -32.06 9.95
CA VAL A 101 19.55 -32.58 11.34
C VAL A 101 19.27 -34.09 11.36
N THR A 102 18.33 -34.58 10.55
CA THR A 102 18.04 -36.03 10.49
C THR A 102 19.16 -36.87 9.90
N LEU A 103 19.90 -36.33 8.93
CA LEU A 103 21.08 -36.98 8.36
C LEU A 103 22.17 -37.12 9.42
N LYS A 104 22.44 -36.06 10.19
CA LYS A 104 23.38 -36.11 11.33
C LYS A 104 22.95 -37.10 12.41
N ALA A 105 21.66 -37.23 12.67
CA ALA A 105 21.11 -38.17 13.65
C ALA A 105 21.03 -39.63 13.16
N GLN A 106 21.53 -39.95 11.95
CA GLN A 106 21.45 -41.27 11.32
C GLN A 106 20.02 -41.84 11.21
N LYS A 107 18.98 -40.99 11.25
CA LYS A 107 17.56 -41.38 11.12
C LYS A 107 17.07 -41.21 9.69
N ASN A 108 17.84 -41.66 8.71
CA ASN A 108 17.59 -41.42 7.27
C ASN A 108 16.56 -42.40 6.66
N HIS A 109 15.35 -42.42 7.21
CA HIS A 109 14.24 -43.21 6.67
C HIS A 109 13.36 -42.36 5.74
N PRO A 110 12.88 -42.90 4.61
CA PRO A 110 12.07 -42.15 3.63
C PRO A 110 10.74 -41.64 4.21
N ALA A 111 10.17 -42.35 5.19
CA ALA A 111 8.98 -41.89 5.91
C ALA A 111 9.24 -40.62 6.72
N VAL A 112 10.40 -40.54 7.40
CA VAL A 112 10.81 -39.37 8.20
C VAL A 112 11.00 -38.14 7.32
N SER A 113 11.62 -38.30 6.14
CA SER A 113 11.76 -37.20 5.17
C SER A 113 10.41 -36.66 4.70
N SER A 114 9.40 -37.51 4.53
CA SER A 114 8.06 -37.08 4.09
C SER A 114 7.31 -36.34 5.19
N VAL A 115 7.45 -36.76 6.45
CA VAL A 115 6.90 -36.03 7.61
C VAL A 115 7.54 -34.65 7.75
N ILE A 116 8.86 -34.56 7.61
CA ILE A 116 9.59 -33.29 7.69
C ILE A 116 9.20 -32.34 6.55
N PHE A 117 9.04 -32.86 5.34
CA PHE A 117 8.53 -32.09 4.20
C PHE A 117 7.17 -31.46 4.52
N LEU A 118 6.23 -32.24 5.06
CA LEU A 118 4.91 -31.71 5.43
C LEU A 118 4.99 -30.71 6.61
N ALA A 119 5.80 -31.00 7.63
CA ALA A 119 5.99 -30.12 8.78
C ALA A 119 6.62 -28.76 8.40
N ALA A 120 7.47 -28.72 7.37
CA ALA A 120 8.10 -27.51 6.87
C ALA A 120 7.11 -26.48 6.28
N PHE A 121 5.84 -26.85 6.05
CA PHE A 121 4.81 -25.87 5.71
C PHE A 121 4.35 -25.02 6.89
N ILE A 122 4.59 -25.44 8.15
CA ILE A 122 4.14 -24.68 9.32
C ILE A 122 4.77 -23.27 9.34
N PRO A 123 6.10 -23.09 9.23
CA PRO A 123 6.68 -21.75 9.15
C PRO A 123 6.23 -20.96 7.91
N ALA A 124 6.04 -21.63 6.77
CA ALA A 124 5.56 -20.97 5.56
C ALA A 124 4.12 -20.42 5.72
N ILE A 125 3.25 -21.15 6.41
CA ILE A 125 1.90 -20.70 6.75
C ILE A 125 1.96 -19.52 7.72
N ILE A 126 2.86 -19.55 8.70
CA ILE A 126 3.08 -18.41 9.62
C ILE A 126 3.52 -17.18 8.82
N VAL A 127 4.55 -17.30 7.97
CA VAL A 127 5.03 -16.22 7.08
C VAL A 127 3.91 -15.68 6.19
N CYS A 128 3.04 -16.55 5.66
CA CYS A 128 1.90 -16.14 4.86
C CYS A 128 0.85 -15.33 5.65
N ASN A 129 0.70 -15.56 6.96
CA ASN A 129 -0.29 -14.86 7.78
C ASN A 129 0.26 -13.62 8.49
N LEU A 130 1.56 -13.50 8.70
CA LEU A 130 2.18 -12.33 9.34
C LEU A 130 1.77 -10.98 8.72
N PRO A 131 1.73 -10.80 7.37
CA PRO A 131 1.36 -9.52 6.79
C PRO A 131 -0.14 -9.27 6.78
N ARG A 132 -0.98 -10.25 7.16
CA ARG A 132 -2.45 -10.21 7.04
C ARG A 132 -3.13 -9.28 8.04
N HIS A 133 -2.46 -8.94 9.15
CA HIS A 133 -3.02 -7.95 10.06
C HIS A 133 -3.05 -6.57 9.38
N PRO A 134 -4.19 -5.86 9.41
CA PRO A 134 -4.28 -4.53 8.80
C PRO A 134 -3.35 -3.56 9.55
N LEU A 135 -2.62 -2.74 8.81
CA LEU A 135 -1.76 -1.70 9.40
C LEU A 135 -2.41 -0.34 9.28
N GLY A 136 -2.52 0.35 10.41
CA GLY A 136 -2.98 1.74 10.45
C GLY A 136 -4.46 1.92 10.11
N GLY A 137 -5.30 0.89 10.27
CA GLY A 137 -6.75 0.98 10.04
C GLY A 137 -7.42 -0.37 10.20
N THR A 138 -8.73 -0.40 9.98
CA THR A 138 -9.50 -1.65 9.92
C THR A 138 -9.36 -2.32 8.55
N GLU A 139 -9.67 -3.62 8.45
CA GLU A 139 -9.70 -4.32 7.16
C GLU A 139 -10.70 -3.67 6.18
N GLU A 140 -11.84 -3.20 6.70
CA GLU A 140 -12.84 -2.43 5.93
C GLU A 140 -12.23 -1.14 5.35
N GLU A 141 -11.55 -0.34 6.17
CA GLU A 141 -10.91 0.90 5.70
C GLU A 141 -9.87 0.63 4.62
N LEU A 142 -9.03 -0.39 4.78
CA LEU A 142 -8.04 -0.75 3.76
C LEU A 142 -8.68 -1.16 2.43
N GLU A 143 -9.80 -1.88 2.49
CA GLU A 143 -10.53 -2.28 1.29
C GLU A 143 -11.15 -1.08 0.58
N TYR A 144 -11.84 -0.19 1.29
CA TYR A 144 -12.37 1.06 0.71
C TYR A 144 -11.25 1.93 0.13
N ASP A 145 -10.13 2.08 0.84
CA ASP A 145 -8.96 2.80 0.36
C ASP A 145 -8.44 2.24 -0.97
N TYR A 146 -8.32 0.92 -1.06
CA TYR A 146 -7.87 0.24 -2.27
C TYR A 146 -8.85 0.45 -3.45
N LEU A 147 -10.16 0.41 -3.21
CA LEU A 147 -11.17 0.62 -4.25
C LEU A 147 -11.17 2.06 -4.77
N ILE A 148 -11.03 3.06 -3.90
CA ILE A 148 -10.91 4.47 -4.29
C ILE A 148 -9.71 4.66 -5.21
N ARG A 149 -8.55 4.09 -4.84
CA ARG A 149 -7.32 4.17 -5.65
C ARG A 149 -7.46 3.51 -7.03
N LYS A 150 -8.31 2.50 -7.16
CA LYS A 150 -8.63 1.88 -8.45
C LYS A 150 -9.70 2.64 -9.24
N GLY A 151 -10.43 3.56 -8.60
CA GLY A 151 -11.59 4.21 -9.18
C GLY A 151 -12.78 3.26 -9.36
N ASP A 152 -12.86 2.18 -8.60
CA ASP A 152 -13.96 1.20 -8.70
C ASP A 152 -15.17 1.65 -7.86
N TRP A 153 -15.84 2.69 -8.35
CA TRP A 153 -16.97 3.32 -7.67
C TRP A 153 -18.16 2.37 -7.51
N THR A 154 -18.40 1.49 -8.48
CA THR A 154 -19.50 0.53 -8.44
C THR A 154 -19.30 -0.48 -7.32
N GLN A 155 -18.08 -1.01 -7.14
CA GLN A 155 -17.82 -1.96 -6.06
C GLN A 155 -17.96 -1.32 -4.67
N ILE A 156 -17.55 -0.05 -4.52
CA ILE A 156 -17.74 0.72 -3.28
C ILE A 156 -19.24 0.82 -2.92
N ILE A 157 -20.09 1.15 -3.89
CA ILE A 157 -21.54 1.30 -3.70
C ILE A 157 -22.18 -0.04 -3.36
N ASN A 158 -21.83 -1.12 -4.07
CA ASN A 158 -22.33 -2.46 -3.79
C ASN A 158 -22.00 -2.87 -2.35
N LYS A 159 -20.75 -2.68 -1.92
CA LYS A 159 -20.32 -2.98 -0.56
C LYS A 159 -21.07 -2.15 0.49
N TYR A 160 -21.25 -0.86 0.24
CA TYR A 160 -22.02 0.04 1.11
C TYR A 160 -23.48 -0.42 1.29
N ASN A 161 -24.11 -0.88 0.21
CA ASN A 161 -25.49 -1.36 0.21
C ASN A 161 -25.64 -2.74 0.89
N GLU A 162 -24.63 -3.60 0.80
CA GLU A 162 -24.60 -4.88 1.52
C GLU A 162 -24.45 -4.67 3.03
N GLN A 163 -23.54 -3.77 3.43
CA GLN A 163 -23.27 -3.46 4.81
C GLN A 163 -22.85 -2.00 4.94
N THR A 164 -23.63 -1.21 5.66
CA THR A 164 -23.28 0.19 5.95
C THR A 164 -21.99 0.26 6.77
N PRO A 165 -20.96 0.98 6.30
CA PRO A 165 -19.68 1.08 7.01
C PRO A 165 -19.79 1.75 8.37
N GLN A 166 -18.97 1.29 9.31
CA GLN A 166 -18.86 1.93 10.62
C GLN A 166 -17.93 3.15 10.58
N SER A 167 -16.90 3.10 9.74
CA SER A 167 -15.94 4.21 9.61
C SER A 167 -16.56 5.37 8.86
N LEU A 168 -16.42 6.58 9.43
CA LEU A 168 -16.85 7.82 8.79
C LEU A 168 -16.16 8.03 7.44
N ALA A 169 -14.88 7.65 7.32
CA ALA A 169 -14.13 7.77 6.07
C ALA A 169 -14.71 6.85 4.98
N CYS A 170 -15.10 5.62 5.32
CA CYS A 170 -15.75 4.70 4.38
C CYS A 170 -17.14 5.20 3.95
N ASN A 171 -17.90 5.83 4.86
CA ASN A 171 -19.17 6.48 4.52
C ASN A 171 -18.97 7.65 3.55
N SER A 172 -17.97 8.49 3.78
CA SER A 172 -17.62 9.56 2.84
C SER A 172 -17.12 9.02 1.50
N ALA A 173 -16.41 7.89 1.49
CA ALA A 173 -16.01 7.21 0.25
C ALA A 173 -17.21 6.69 -0.55
N ALA A 174 -18.24 6.16 0.12
CA ALA A 174 -19.49 5.75 -0.53
C ALA A 174 -20.24 6.95 -1.12
N ALA A 175 -20.33 8.07 -0.40
CA ALA A 175 -20.92 9.30 -0.92
C ALA A 175 -20.15 9.80 -2.16
N LEU A 176 -18.82 9.79 -2.13
CA LEU A 176 -17.99 10.11 -3.29
C LEU A 176 -18.29 9.18 -4.47
N ALA A 177 -18.40 7.87 -4.24
CA ALA A 177 -18.72 6.92 -5.30
C ALA A 177 -20.13 7.15 -5.90
N MET A 178 -21.13 7.48 -5.07
CA MET A 178 -22.47 7.85 -5.53
C MET A 178 -22.43 9.11 -6.40
N PHE A 179 -21.62 10.11 -6.04
CA PHE A 179 -21.41 11.29 -6.87
C PHE A 179 -20.74 10.95 -8.20
N GLN A 180 -19.68 10.15 -8.19
CA GLN A 180 -18.96 9.72 -9.40
C GLN A 180 -19.84 8.90 -10.36
N THR A 181 -20.88 8.25 -9.85
CA THR A 181 -21.87 7.49 -10.65
C THR A 181 -23.14 8.28 -10.98
N GLY A 182 -23.21 9.56 -10.58
CA GLY A 182 -24.35 10.45 -10.88
C GLY A 182 -25.60 10.21 -10.04
N GLN A 183 -25.50 9.48 -8.93
CA GLN A 183 -26.63 9.21 -8.02
C GLN A 183 -26.93 10.37 -7.08
N ILE A 184 -25.93 11.17 -6.72
CA ILE A 184 -26.09 12.40 -5.92
C ILE A 184 -25.39 13.57 -6.61
N ASP A 185 -25.83 14.79 -6.30
CA ASP A 185 -25.19 16.00 -6.79
C ASP A 185 -23.98 16.43 -5.94
N GLN A 186 -23.22 17.41 -6.43
CA GLN A 186 -22.02 17.90 -5.75
C GLN A 186 -22.36 18.54 -4.39
N GLN A 187 -23.50 19.22 -4.27
CA GLN A 187 -23.89 19.88 -3.04
C GLN A 187 -24.19 18.87 -1.93
N THR A 188 -24.91 17.79 -2.26
CA THR A 188 -25.18 16.68 -1.34
C THR A 188 -23.89 15.99 -0.90
N LEU A 189 -22.95 15.77 -1.82
CA LEU A 189 -21.62 15.24 -1.48
C LEU A 189 -20.91 16.15 -0.47
N LEU A 190 -20.80 17.45 -0.78
CA LEU A 190 -20.05 18.39 0.05
C LEU A 190 -20.63 18.55 1.46
N LEU A 191 -21.97 18.48 1.61
CA LEU A 191 -22.62 18.48 2.93
C LEU A 191 -22.29 17.23 3.76
N GLY A 192 -22.02 16.11 3.10
CA GLY A 192 -21.68 14.83 3.74
C GLY A 192 -20.18 14.63 4.02
N VAL A 193 -19.29 15.47 3.47
CA VAL A 193 -17.85 15.38 3.73
C VAL A 193 -17.55 16.05 5.08
N PRO A 194 -17.08 15.30 6.09
CA PRO A 194 -16.82 15.86 7.41
C PRO A 194 -15.67 16.87 7.36
N MET A 195 -15.86 18.04 7.96
CA MET A 195 -14.81 19.06 8.14
C MET A 195 -14.33 19.05 9.59
N THR A 196 -13.76 17.93 10.03
CA THR A 196 -13.36 17.76 11.44
C THR A 196 -11.96 18.29 11.71
N LYS A 197 -11.79 18.94 12.86
CA LYS A 197 -10.46 19.27 13.40
C LYS A 197 -9.86 18.15 14.24
N GLN A 198 -10.62 17.10 14.54
CA GLN A 198 -10.14 15.96 15.33
C GLN A 198 -9.28 15.05 14.47
N ALA A 199 -8.32 14.37 15.11
CA ALA A 199 -7.53 13.34 14.46
C ALA A 199 -8.46 12.24 13.94
N LEU A 200 -8.21 11.77 12.71
CA LEU A 200 -8.98 10.69 12.10
C LEU A 200 -8.71 9.36 12.81
N SER A 201 -9.67 8.43 12.73
CA SER A 201 -9.69 7.14 13.47
C SER A 201 -8.47 6.25 13.23
N GLY A 202 -7.74 6.45 12.12
CA GLY A 202 -6.53 5.74 11.78
C GLY A 202 -5.86 6.30 10.52
N ARG A 203 -4.65 5.80 10.22
CA ARG A 203 -3.88 6.15 9.01
C ARG A 203 -4.67 5.94 7.73
N SER A 204 -5.41 4.84 7.64
CA SER A 204 -6.17 4.45 6.46
C SER A 204 -7.35 5.40 6.23
N ALA A 205 -8.06 5.76 7.31
CA ALA A 205 -9.08 6.80 7.27
C ALA A 205 -8.49 8.15 6.82
N ALA A 206 -7.30 8.52 7.31
CA ALA A 206 -6.60 9.73 6.87
C ALA A 206 -6.22 9.71 5.39
N PHE A 207 -5.77 8.57 4.87
CA PHE A 207 -5.52 8.41 3.44
C PHE A 207 -6.80 8.54 2.59
N ILE A 208 -7.88 7.86 2.98
CA ILE A 208 -9.19 7.96 2.30
C ILE A 208 -9.67 9.40 2.27
N MET A 209 -9.69 10.06 3.44
CA MET A 209 -10.16 11.43 3.54
C MET A 209 -9.29 12.38 2.74
N SER A 210 -7.96 12.18 2.73
CA SER A 210 -7.07 12.98 1.89
C SER A 210 -7.50 12.94 0.43
N ASP A 211 -7.76 11.76 -0.14
CA ASP A 211 -8.24 11.60 -1.51
C ASP A 211 -9.60 12.23 -1.75
N ILE A 212 -10.56 12.03 -0.84
CA ILE A 212 -11.88 12.65 -0.94
C ILE A 212 -11.75 14.17 -0.98
N TYR A 213 -10.97 14.76 -0.07
CA TYR A 213 -10.73 16.20 -0.02
C TYR A 213 -10.06 16.72 -1.30
N MET A 214 -9.10 16.00 -1.86
CA MET A 214 -8.47 16.39 -3.13
C MET A 214 -9.50 16.35 -4.29
N MET A 215 -10.34 15.33 -4.33
CA MET A 215 -11.36 15.18 -5.37
C MET A 215 -12.51 16.18 -5.24
N THR A 216 -12.81 16.65 -4.03
CA THR A 216 -13.84 17.68 -3.79
C THR A 216 -13.28 19.12 -3.82
N GLY A 217 -11.96 19.27 -3.91
CA GLY A 217 -11.28 20.57 -4.01
C GLY A 217 -10.97 21.24 -2.67
N ILE A 218 -11.03 20.51 -1.56
CA ILE A 218 -10.73 21.00 -0.21
C ILE A 218 -9.24 20.74 0.11
N ILE A 219 -8.35 21.51 -0.53
CA ILE A 219 -6.92 21.19 -0.63
C ILE A 219 -6.20 21.22 0.73
N SER A 220 -6.58 22.13 1.62
CA SER A 220 -5.97 22.27 2.95
C SER A 220 -6.18 21.03 3.81
N MET A 221 -7.41 20.50 3.79
CA MET A 221 -7.77 19.28 4.50
C MET A 221 -7.12 18.07 3.86
N SER A 222 -6.99 18.06 2.53
CA SER A 222 -6.25 17.01 1.84
C SER A 222 -4.78 16.95 2.27
N GLN A 223 -4.13 18.11 2.34
CA GLN A 223 -2.75 18.26 2.79
C GLN A 223 -2.60 17.81 4.24
N ARG A 224 -3.48 18.28 5.12
CA ARG A 224 -3.51 17.92 6.54
C ARG A 224 -3.64 16.41 6.73
N SER A 225 -4.63 15.78 6.09
CA SER A 225 -4.84 14.34 6.23
C SER A 225 -3.66 13.53 5.67
N ALA A 226 -3.01 13.97 4.60
CA ALA A 226 -1.81 13.33 4.09
C ALA A 226 -0.63 13.42 5.06
N PHE A 227 -0.49 14.56 5.76
CA PHE A 227 0.51 14.76 6.80
C PHE A 227 0.22 13.89 8.02
N GLU A 228 -1.01 13.91 8.54
CA GLU A 228 -1.43 13.04 9.66
C GLU A 228 -1.21 11.56 9.33
N ALA A 229 -1.54 11.13 8.12
CA ALA A 229 -1.29 9.76 7.68
C ALA A 229 0.22 9.43 7.68
N MET A 230 1.07 10.33 7.20
CA MET A 230 2.51 10.14 7.16
C MET A 230 3.13 10.07 8.57
N GLU A 231 2.76 11.00 9.46
CA GLU A 231 3.29 11.06 10.83
C GLU A 231 2.82 9.89 11.70
N SER A 232 1.70 9.25 11.34
CA SER A 232 1.25 8.02 11.99
C SER A 232 2.07 6.78 11.64
N ILE A 233 3.04 6.90 10.73
CA ILE A 233 3.88 5.78 10.29
C ILE A 233 5.00 5.53 11.30
N GLU A 234 5.13 4.27 11.71
CA GLU A 234 6.14 3.83 12.67
C GLU A 234 7.56 3.87 12.07
N ASN A 235 8.58 3.84 12.95
CA ASN A 235 10.00 3.74 12.58
C ASN A 235 10.50 4.84 11.63
N TYR A 236 9.90 6.04 11.71
CA TYR A 236 10.21 7.20 10.87
C TYR A 236 10.15 6.89 9.36
N ASN A 237 9.38 5.86 8.98
CA ASN A 237 9.13 5.54 7.58
C ASN A 237 8.28 6.64 6.95
N LYS A 238 8.57 6.94 5.68
CA LYS A 238 7.78 7.88 4.89
C LYS A 238 6.79 7.12 4.02
N SER A 239 5.73 7.80 3.59
CA SER A 239 4.81 7.28 2.58
C SER A 239 5.06 7.94 1.23
N GLY A 240 5.22 7.14 0.18
CA GLY A 240 5.23 7.66 -1.19
C GLY A 240 3.92 8.37 -1.54
N ARG A 241 2.78 7.80 -1.13
CA ARG A 241 1.45 8.40 -1.33
C ARG A 241 1.32 9.76 -0.64
N SER A 242 1.73 9.87 0.63
CA SER A 242 1.67 11.18 1.31
C SER A 242 2.57 12.20 0.63
N LEU A 243 3.80 11.83 0.25
CA LEU A 243 4.70 12.77 -0.43
C LEU A 243 4.16 13.22 -1.79
N VAL A 244 3.53 12.32 -2.56
CA VAL A 244 2.80 12.68 -3.78
C VAL A 244 1.75 13.72 -3.45
N ARG A 245 0.87 13.45 -2.49
CA ARG A 245 -0.21 14.38 -2.13
C ARG A 245 0.30 15.72 -1.61
N LEU A 246 1.31 15.72 -0.76
CA LEU A 246 1.94 16.95 -0.27
C LEU A 246 2.57 17.75 -1.42
N THR A 247 3.15 17.07 -2.42
CA THR A 247 3.65 17.73 -3.64
C THR A 247 2.51 18.37 -4.42
N GLU A 248 1.40 17.65 -4.64
CA GLU A 248 0.22 18.19 -5.34
C GLU A 248 -0.31 19.44 -4.63
N CYS A 249 -0.51 19.38 -3.31
CA CYS A 249 -0.98 20.52 -2.52
C CYS A 249 0.00 21.70 -2.59
N SER A 250 1.31 21.46 -2.45
CA SER A 250 2.32 22.52 -2.53
C SER A 250 2.39 23.17 -3.91
N LEU A 251 2.18 22.41 -5.00
CA LEU A 251 2.07 22.97 -6.35
C LEU A 251 0.82 23.86 -6.46
N ILE A 252 -0.34 23.37 -6.00
CA ILE A 252 -1.61 24.12 -6.04
C ILE A 252 -1.51 25.42 -5.24
N TYR A 253 -0.90 25.40 -4.06
CA TYR A 253 -0.68 26.58 -3.22
C TYR A 253 0.49 27.48 -3.65
N ASN A 254 1.12 27.21 -4.80
CA ASN A 254 2.25 27.99 -5.30
C ASN A 254 3.43 28.05 -4.31
N GLN A 255 3.79 26.91 -3.72
CA GLN A 255 4.93 26.72 -2.82
C GLN A 255 6.03 25.88 -3.50
N PRO A 256 6.74 26.45 -4.49
CA PRO A 256 7.66 25.69 -5.34
C PRO A 256 8.83 25.08 -4.58
N GLU A 257 9.39 25.79 -3.60
CA GLU A 257 10.51 25.29 -2.79
C GLU A 257 10.15 24.02 -2.00
N VAL A 258 8.93 23.98 -1.46
CA VAL A 258 8.43 22.82 -0.72
C VAL A 258 8.14 21.66 -1.68
N ALA A 259 7.49 21.94 -2.81
CA ALA A 259 7.23 20.94 -3.84
C ALA A 259 8.54 20.31 -4.35
N LEU A 260 9.58 21.10 -4.61
CA LEU A 260 10.89 20.61 -5.06
C LEU A 260 11.56 19.70 -4.04
N LYS A 261 11.41 19.94 -2.73
CA LYS A 261 11.93 19.04 -1.69
C LYS A 261 11.26 17.67 -1.78
N TYR A 262 9.94 17.61 -1.91
CA TYR A 262 9.21 16.34 -2.03
C TYR A 262 9.50 15.61 -3.35
N ILE A 263 9.51 16.35 -4.47
CA ILE A 263 9.86 15.84 -5.80
C ILE A 263 11.25 15.19 -5.78
N SER A 264 12.23 15.86 -5.19
CA SER A 264 13.62 15.35 -5.13
C SER A 264 13.74 14.04 -4.35
N VAL A 265 12.88 13.81 -3.34
CA VAL A 265 12.79 12.51 -2.66
C VAL A 265 12.13 11.46 -3.55
N LEU A 266 11.00 11.80 -4.18
CA LEU A 266 10.23 10.88 -5.02
C LEU A 266 10.99 10.45 -6.28
N GLU A 267 11.84 11.31 -6.86
CA GLU A 267 12.71 10.98 -7.98
C GLU A 267 13.73 9.88 -7.66
N LYS A 268 14.10 9.73 -6.39
CA LYS A 268 15.00 8.66 -5.93
C LYS A 268 14.27 7.34 -5.68
N THR A 269 12.98 7.23 -5.98
CA THR A 269 12.20 5.98 -5.85
C THR A 269 12.13 5.22 -7.19
N ILE A 270 11.56 4.01 -7.22
CA ILE A 270 11.28 3.31 -8.48
C ILE A 270 9.93 3.72 -9.07
N TYR A 271 8.85 3.59 -8.30
CA TYR A 271 7.48 3.73 -8.80
C TYR A 271 7.02 5.18 -8.93
N TYR A 272 7.49 6.09 -8.08
CA TYR A 272 7.08 7.50 -8.12
C TYR A 272 7.99 8.38 -8.97
N ARG A 273 9.18 7.89 -9.37
CA ARG A 273 10.17 8.68 -10.10
C ARG A 273 9.63 9.32 -11.37
N ARG A 274 8.95 8.55 -12.22
CA ARG A 274 8.40 9.08 -13.49
C ARG A 274 7.33 10.12 -13.26
N TRP A 275 6.51 9.95 -12.21
CA TRP A 275 5.51 10.95 -11.84
C TRP A 275 6.19 12.22 -11.34
N ALA A 276 7.17 12.11 -10.45
CA ALA A 276 7.91 13.24 -9.90
C ALA A 276 8.64 14.05 -10.98
N GLN A 277 9.27 13.38 -11.95
CA GLN A 277 9.92 14.04 -13.09
C GLN A 277 8.94 14.82 -13.98
N LYS A 278 7.67 14.38 -14.09
CA LYS A 278 6.63 15.12 -14.80
C LYS A 278 6.14 16.34 -14.02
N MET A 279 6.18 16.28 -12.69
CA MET A 279 5.76 17.39 -11.82
C MET A 279 6.85 18.44 -11.63
N ARG A 280 8.13 18.07 -11.77
CA ARG A 280 9.27 18.97 -11.60
C ARG A 280 9.17 20.28 -12.42
N PRO A 281 8.85 20.27 -13.73
CA PRO A 281 8.70 21.51 -14.48
C PRO A 281 7.63 22.45 -13.92
N LEU A 282 6.55 21.91 -13.33
CA LEU A 282 5.50 22.73 -12.72
C LEU A 282 5.97 23.41 -11.43
N ALA A 283 6.96 22.85 -10.74
CA ALA A 283 7.57 23.46 -9.55
C ALA A 283 8.64 24.50 -9.93
N GLU A 284 9.41 24.23 -11.00
CA GLU A 284 10.46 25.13 -11.50
C GLU A 284 9.88 26.34 -12.26
N HIS A 285 8.73 26.14 -12.90
CA HIS A 285 7.99 27.15 -13.66
C HIS A 285 6.50 27.16 -13.23
N PRO A 286 6.17 27.77 -12.08
CA PRO A 286 4.81 27.76 -11.52
C PRO A 286 3.72 28.33 -12.44
N GLU A 287 4.09 29.16 -13.42
CA GLU A 287 3.22 29.68 -14.46
C GLU A 287 2.62 28.59 -15.36
N LEU A 288 3.26 27.43 -15.47
CA LEU A 288 2.79 26.28 -16.27
C LEU A 288 1.61 25.56 -15.60
N ILE A 289 1.37 25.78 -14.29
CA ILE A 289 0.28 25.13 -13.55
C ILE A 289 -1.09 25.48 -14.12
N LYS A 290 -1.27 26.69 -14.67
CA LYS A 290 -2.53 27.13 -15.29
C LYS A 290 -2.99 26.20 -16.42
N ASP A 291 -2.03 25.61 -17.13
CA ASP A 291 -2.28 24.74 -18.29
C ASP A 291 -2.48 23.28 -17.86
N HIS A 292 -2.27 22.96 -16.57
CA HIS A 292 -2.50 21.62 -16.03
C HIS A 292 -4.01 21.40 -15.79
N PRO A 293 -4.60 20.31 -16.33
CA PRO A 293 -6.07 20.12 -16.38
C PRO A 293 -6.75 20.11 -15.01
N THR A 294 -6.06 19.61 -13.98
CA THR A 294 -6.58 19.53 -12.61
C THR A 294 -6.06 20.66 -11.73
N PHE A 295 -4.74 20.79 -11.56
CA PHE A 295 -4.13 21.77 -10.67
C PHE A 295 -4.41 23.23 -11.05
N GLY A 296 -4.52 23.58 -12.33
CA GLY A 296 -4.86 24.94 -12.74
C GLY A 296 -6.23 25.37 -12.21
N ARG A 297 -7.24 24.51 -12.39
CA ARG A 297 -8.59 24.75 -11.85
C ARG A 297 -8.61 24.79 -10.33
N LEU A 298 -7.93 23.87 -9.66
CA LEU A 298 -7.88 23.82 -8.19
C LEU A 298 -7.20 25.06 -7.61
N ARG A 299 -6.12 25.53 -8.25
CA ARG A 299 -5.45 26.77 -7.85
C ARG A 299 -6.37 27.98 -7.97
N GLU A 300 -7.08 28.11 -9.08
CA GLU A 300 -8.04 29.21 -9.27
C GLU A 300 -9.14 29.19 -8.19
N LEU A 301 -9.62 28.00 -7.80
CA LEU A 301 -10.61 27.86 -6.73
C LEU A 301 -10.03 28.28 -5.36
N CYS A 302 -8.81 27.84 -5.04
CA CYS A 302 -8.14 28.21 -3.78
C CYS A 302 -7.82 29.72 -3.71
N GLU A 303 -7.50 30.36 -4.83
CA GLU A 303 -7.25 31.81 -4.88
C GLU A 303 -8.54 32.62 -4.64
N LYS A 304 -9.71 32.12 -5.08
CA LYS A 304 -11.01 32.76 -4.88
C LYS A 304 -11.59 32.53 -3.49
N ALA A 305 -11.29 31.38 -2.89
CA ALA A 305 -11.78 30.99 -1.56
C ALA A 305 -10.63 30.35 -0.78
N PRO A 306 -9.73 31.15 -0.17
CA PRO A 306 -8.62 30.61 0.60
C PRO A 306 -9.15 29.82 1.81
N ASP A 307 -8.68 28.58 1.93
CA ASP A 307 -9.03 27.70 3.03
C ASP A 307 -8.50 28.26 4.37
N THR A 308 -9.39 28.52 5.32
CA THR A 308 -9.12 29.20 6.61
C THR A 308 -8.45 28.32 7.68
N PHE A 309 -7.47 27.50 7.31
CA PHE A 309 -6.87 26.54 8.25
C PHE A 309 -5.36 26.70 8.53
N PHE A 310 -4.66 27.59 7.83
CA PHE A 310 -3.22 27.87 8.10
C PHE A 310 -2.80 29.34 7.92
N MET A 311 -3.71 30.30 8.18
CA MET A 311 -3.34 31.68 8.49
C MET A 311 -3.44 31.94 9.98
#